data_AF-A0A1Q7LXR2-F1
#
_entry.id   AF-A0A1Q7LXR2-F1
#
_cell.length_a   1.000
_cell.length_b   1.000
_cell.length_c   1.000
_cell.angle_alpha   90.00
_cell.angle_beta   90.00
_cell.angle_gamma   90.00
#
_symmetry.space_group_name_H-M   'P 1'
#
loop_
_entity.id
_entity.type
_entity.pdbx_description
1 polymer ?
#
loop_
_entity_poly.entity_id
_entity_poly.type
_entity_poly.pdbx_seq_one_letter_code
_entity_poly.pdbx_strand_id
1 'polypeptide(L)'
;MIATVVAAWPIQAGAQDPGAVPNAHHEAARIISAELAMRDAGSRLQALAAEKPVGLAETMRHELAIASATFNFRQAARQEELRVYELAGYASVESAVIPLLPSGVQGPLSDSIAGLHSLYILAGIDQYYLVNVHFTHPYSDAAPLASLRSYYREAQNLYGVDASYLASINFIESNFGRVNGPSSAGAMGPMQFLPSTWKNYGNGGNIMDPHASVLAAARYLVHYGAPYDMRTAIWHYN
;
A
#
# COMPACT_ATOMS: atom_id res chain seq x y z
N MET A 1 39.48 23.56 39.33
CA MET A 1 38.01 23.42 39.30
C MET A 1 37.55 23.65 37.87
N ILE A 2 37.21 22.59 37.15
CA ILE A 2 36.73 22.64 35.77
C ILE A 2 35.21 22.43 35.85
N ALA A 3 34.44 23.41 35.40
CA ALA A 3 32.98 23.33 35.33
C ALA A 3 32.58 22.66 34.01
N THR A 4 32.02 21.46 34.09
CA THR A 4 31.49 20.73 32.96
C THR A 4 30.04 21.14 32.74
N VAL A 5 29.75 21.77 31.59
CA VAL A 5 28.38 22.02 31.13
C VAL A 5 27.86 20.72 30.51
N VAL A 6 26.87 20.08 31.15
CA VAL A 6 26.15 18.95 30.57
C VAL A 6 24.99 19.50 29.76
N ALA A 7 25.06 19.32 28.44
CA ALA A 7 23.96 19.59 27.52
C ALA A 7 22.82 18.59 27.80
N ALA A 8 21.61 19.10 28.04
CA ALA A 8 20.42 18.28 28.19
C ALA A 8 20.03 17.67 26.84
N TRP A 9 20.00 16.34 26.78
CA TRP A 9 19.46 15.60 25.64
C TRP A 9 17.92 15.62 25.72
N PRO A 10 17.20 15.67 24.59
CA PRO A 10 15.75 15.60 24.59
C PRO A 10 15.32 14.24 25.13
N ILE A 11 14.37 14.27 26.07
CA ILE A 11 13.80 13.10 26.73
C ILE A 11 13.19 12.20 25.67
N GLN A 12 13.80 11.03 25.50
CA GLN A 12 13.24 9.91 24.76
C GLN A 12 11.90 9.56 25.42
N ALA A 13 10.80 9.62 24.65
CA ALA A 13 9.48 9.21 25.10
C ALA A 13 9.60 7.80 25.71
N GLY A 14 9.30 7.69 26.99
CA GLY A 14 9.44 6.47 27.78
C GLY A 14 8.63 5.33 27.17
N ALA A 15 9.21 4.13 27.23
CA ALA A 15 8.57 2.88 26.87
C ALA A 15 7.17 2.79 27.51
N GLN A 16 6.16 2.58 26.68
CA GLN A 16 4.80 2.29 27.15
C GLN A 16 4.81 0.93 27.86
N ASP A 17 4.09 0.85 28.97
CA ASP A 17 3.87 -0.35 29.77
C ASP A 17 3.19 -1.42 28.88
N PRO A 18 3.78 -2.62 28.69
CA PRO A 18 3.26 -3.64 27.76
C PRO A 18 1.87 -4.18 28.14
N GLY A 19 1.31 -3.80 29.30
CA GLY A 19 -0.05 -4.13 29.72
C GLY A 19 -1.07 -2.99 29.58
N ALA A 20 -0.67 -1.78 29.19
CA ALA A 20 -1.59 -0.66 29.02
C ALA A 20 -2.22 -0.69 27.63
N VAL A 21 -3.55 -0.84 27.57
CA VAL A 21 -4.31 -0.72 26.32
C VAL A 21 -4.01 0.65 25.69
N PRO A 22 -3.68 0.73 24.38
CA PRO A 22 -3.45 2.00 23.70
C PRO A 22 -4.58 3.00 23.95
N ASN A 23 -4.24 4.23 24.33
CA ASN A 23 -5.23 5.27 24.58
C ASN A 23 -5.87 5.71 23.26
N ALA A 24 -7.18 5.51 23.10
CA ALA A 24 -7.88 5.77 21.84
C ALA A 24 -7.74 7.21 21.32
N HIS A 25 -7.72 8.22 22.20
CA HIS A 25 -7.49 9.61 21.80
C HIS A 25 -6.06 9.83 21.29
N HIS A 26 -5.09 9.18 21.93
CA HIS A 26 -3.70 9.24 21.49
C HIS A 26 -3.55 8.57 20.11
N GLU A 27 -4.14 7.40 19.89
CA GLU A 27 -4.12 6.72 18.59
C GLU A 27 -4.79 7.53 17.49
N ALA A 28 -5.99 8.06 17.77
CA ALA A 28 -6.70 8.92 16.83
C ALA A 28 -5.86 10.15 16.45
N ALA A 29 -5.22 10.80 17.43
CA ALA A 29 -4.35 11.95 17.16
C ALA A 29 -3.15 11.60 16.26
N ARG A 30 -2.57 10.39 16.41
CA ARG A 30 -1.46 9.93 15.57
C ARG A 30 -1.90 9.68 14.12
N ILE A 31 -3.06 9.04 13.92
CA ILE A 31 -3.63 8.82 12.59
C ILE A 31 -3.94 10.15 11.92
N ILE A 32 -4.63 11.06 12.64
CA ILE A 32 -4.96 12.39 12.14
C ILE A 32 -3.69 13.15 11.74
N SER A 33 -2.66 13.12 12.58
CA SER A 33 -1.38 13.77 12.28
C SER A 33 -0.72 13.22 11.01
N ALA A 34 -0.70 11.89 10.83
CA ALA A 34 -0.17 11.25 9.63
C ALA A 34 -0.97 11.63 8.37
N GLU A 35 -2.30 11.63 8.47
CA GLU A 35 -3.23 12.06 7.41
C GLU A 35 -2.98 13.51 6.98
N LEU A 36 -2.85 14.43 7.93
CA LEU A 36 -2.52 15.83 7.63
C LEU A 36 -1.15 15.95 6.96
N ALA A 37 -0.13 15.27 7.49
CA ALA A 37 1.22 15.30 6.93
C ALA A 37 1.27 14.75 5.50
N MET A 38 0.53 13.69 5.19
CA MET A 38 0.40 13.17 3.83
C MET A 38 -0.30 14.18 2.90
N ARG A 39 -1.39 14.81 3.35
CA ARG A 39 -2.12 15.82 2.57
C ARG A 39 -1.26 17.04 2.27
N ASP A 40 -0.50 17.52 3.26
CA ASP A 40 0.40 18.66 3.11
C ASP A 40 1.54 18.33 2.13
N ALA A 41 2.17 17.17 2.29
CA ALA A 41 3.23 16.72 1.40
C ALA A 41 2.71 16.50 -0.04
N GLY A 42 1.53 15.90 -0.19
CA GLY A 42 0.87 15.71 -1.48
C GLY A 42 0.52 17.03 -2.17
N SER A 43 -0.01 18.00 -1.40
CA SER A 43 -0.29 19.35 -1.91
C SER A 43 0.98 20.07 -2.34
N ARG A 44 2.09 19.91 -1.61
CA ARG A 44 3.39 20.45 -1.99
C ARG A 44 3.92 19.82 -3.28
N LEU A 45 3.80 18.50 -3.44
CA LEU A 45 4.17 17.80 -4.67
C LEU A 45 3.36 18.29 -5.86
N GLN A 46 2.06 18.49 -5.68
CA GLN A 46 1.19 19.02 -6.73
C GLN A 46 1.58 20.45 -7.12
N ALA A 47 1.89 21.31 -6.14
CA ALA A 47 2.38 22.66 -6.41
C ALA A 47 3.72 22.65 -7.15
N LEU A 48 4.66 21.79 -6.73
CA LEU A 48 5.95 21.59 -7.40
C LEU A 48 5.76 21.15 -8.86
N ALA A 49 4.86 20.20 -9.13
CA ALA A 49 4.62 19.72 -10.49
C ALA A 49 4.16 20.83 -11.48
N ALA A 50 3.62 21.94 -10.98
CA ALA A 50 3.24 23.10 -11.80
C ALA A 50 4.38 24.12 -12.00
N GLU A 51 5.44 24.06 -11.19
CA GLU A 51 6.59 24.95 -11.31
C GLU A 51 7.44 24.61 -12.54
N LYS A 52 8.09 25.63 -13.12
CA LYS A 52 9.00 25.48 -14.27
C LYS A 52 10.34 26.15 -13.92
N PRO A 53 11.23 25.47 -13.20
CA PRO A 53 12.50 26.05 -12.77
C PRO A 53 13.39 26.39 -13.98
N VAL A 54 14.05 27.55 -13.95
CA VAL A 54 14.95 28.00 -15.02
C VAL A 54 16.35 28.22 -14.45
N GLY A 55 17.34 27.58 -15.06
CA GLY A 55 18.75 27.65 -14.64
C GLY A 55 19.11 26.64 -13.55
N LEU A 56 20.39 26.25 -13.51
CA LEU A 56 20.89 25.13 -12.72
C LEU A 56 20.54 25.23 -11.23
N ALA A 57 20.72 26.40 -10.62
CA ALA A 57 20.47 26.59 -9.19
C ALA A 57 18.98 26.46 -8.82
N GLU A 58 18.08 26.88 -9.71
CA GLU A 58 16.64 26.73 -9.51
C GLU A 58 16.22 25.28 -9.69
N THR A 59 16.73 24.62 -10.74
CA THR A 59 16.50 23.19 -10.99
C THR A 59 16.91 22.33 -9.79
N MET A 60 18.11 22.55 -9.24
CA MET A 60 18.56 21.79 -8.06
C MET A 60 17.69 22.05 -6.83
N ARG A 61 17.27 23.30 -6.58
CA ARG A 61 16.36 23.63 -5.46
C ARG A 61 15.00 22.95 -5.63
N HIS A 62 14.49 22.94 -6.86
CA HIS A 62 13.24 22.29 -7.22
C HIS A 62 13.31 20.77 -7.04
N GLU A 63 14.37 20.11 -7.53
CA GLU A 63 14.60 18.68 -7.35
C GLU A 63 14.71 18.29 -5.86
N LEU A 64 15.45 19.07 -5.06
CA LEU A 64 15.55 18.83 -3.62
C LEU A 64 14.19 19.01 -2.92
N ALA A 65 13.39 19.98 -3.35
CA ALA A 65 12.05 20.19 -2.81
C ALA A 65 11.11 19.02 -3.15
N ILE A 66 11.17 18.47 -4.37
CA ILE A 66 10.46 17.24 -4.74
C ILE A 66 10.92 16.09 -3.85
N ALA A 67 12.24 15.87 -3.74
CA ALA A 67 12.79 14.78 -2.94
C ALA A 67 12.35 14.87 -1.47
N SER A 68 12.37 16.08 -0.88
CA SER A 68 11.92 16.33 0.48
C SER A 68 10.42 16.08 0.65
N ALA A 69 9.57 16.59 -0.26
CA ALA A 69 8.13 16.38 -0.19
C ALA A 69 7.75 14.90 -0.38
N THR A 70 8.39 14.19 -1.32
CA THR A 70 8.22 12.74 -1.50
C THR A 70 8.68 11.95 -0.29
N PHE A 71 9.79 12.35 0.35
CA PHE A 71 10.23 11.72 1.60
C PHE A 71 9.21 11.91 2.71
N ASN A 72 8.72 13.14 2.92
CA ASN A 72 7.73 13.45 3.94
C ASN A 72 6.43 12.67 3.72
N PHE A 73 5.96 12.61 2.48
CA PHE A 73 4.79 11.80 2.12
C PHE A 73 4.98 10.33 2.49
N ARG A 74 6.10 9.71 2.10
CA ARG A 74 6.39 8.30 2.42
C ARG A 74 6.53 8.04 3.91
N GLN A 75 7.13 8.97 4.66
CA GLN A 75 7.23 8.86 6.11
C GLN A 75 5.85 8.92 6.76
N ALA A 76 5.00 9.87 6.37
CA ALA A 76 3.66 9.99 6.89
C ALA A 76 2.78 8.77 6.55
N ALA A 77 2.85 8.28 5.30
CA ALA A 77 2.17 7.06 4.89
C ALA A 77 2.60 5.85 5.71
N ARG A 78 3.90 5.69 5.99
CA ARG A 78 4.40 4.61 6.86
C ARG A 78 3.91 4.73 8.29
N GLN A 79 3.79 5.96 8.81
CA GLN A 79 3.25 6.17 10.16
C GLN A 79 1.78 5.79 10.24
N GLU A 80 0.96 6.17 9.26
CA GLU A 80 -0.43 5.75 9.21
C GLU A 80 -0.55 4.23 9.06
N GLU A 81 0.18 3.63 8.11
CA GLU A 81 0.17 2.19 7.85
C GLU A 81 0.49 1.39 9.12
N LEU A 82 1.50 1.81 9.90
CA LEU A 82 1.81 1.22 11.20
C LEU A 82 0.62 1.27 12.17
N ARG A 83 -0.15 2.38 12.20
CA ARG A 83 -1.35 2.46 13.05
C ARG A 83 -2.47 1.57 12.55
N VAL A 84 -2.64 1.42 11.22
CA VAL A 84 -3.61 0.45 10.68
C VAL A 84 -3.30 -0.95 11.17
N TYR A 85 -2.03 -1.37 11.12
CA TYR A 85 -1.59 -2.67 11.61
C TYR A 85 -1.76 -2.84 13.12
N GLU A 86 -1.38 -1.83 13.91
CA GLU A 86 -1.58 -1.85 15.36
C GLU A 86 -3.07 -1.96 15.73
N LEU A 87 -3.94 -1.18 15.10
CA LEU A 87 -5.38 -1.25 15.33
C LEU A 87 -5.97 -2.59 14.90
N ALA A 88 -5.50 -3.16 13.79
CA ALA A 88 -5.90 -4.49 13.36
C ALA A 88 -5.53 -5.58 14.39
N GLY A 89 -4.49 -5.36 15.20
CA GLY A 89 -4.09 -6.23 16.31
C GLY A 89 -5.03 -6.19 17.53
N TYR A 90 -5.80 -5.12 17.72
CA TYR A 90 -6.60 -4.86 18.92
C TYR A 90 -8.02 -4.35 18.60
N ALA A 91 -8.98 -5.26 18.39
CA ALA A 91 -10.37 -4.91 18.03
C ALA A 91 -11.08 -3.97 19.03
N SER A 92 -10.73 -4.03 20.32
CA SER A 92 -11.27 -3.13 21.35
C SER A 92 -10.75 -1.70 21.22
N VAL A 93 -9.53 -1.52 20.70
CA VAL A 93 -8.93 -0.20 20.45
C VAL A 93 -9.54 0.40 19.17
N GLU A 94 -9.70 -0.40 18.11
CA GLU A 94 -10.35 0.03 16.87
C GLU A 94 -11.72 0.67 17.15
N SER A 95 -12.59 -0.03 17.88
CA SER A 95 -13.96 0.43 18.16
C SER A 95 -14.00 1.78 18.91
N ALA A 96 -12.97 2.08 19.70
CA ALA A 96 -12.83 3.35 20.41
C ALA A 96 -12.16 4.45 19.58
N VAL A 97 -11.31 4.09 18.62
CA VAL A 97 -10.55 5.02 17.77
C VAL A 97 -11.37 5.50 16.58
N ILE A 98 -12.06 4.61 15.86
CA ILE A 98 -12.79 4.96 14.63
C ILE A 98 -13.72 6.17 14.82
N PRO A 99 -14.55 6.26 15.88
CA PRO A 99 -15.45 7.41 16.06
C PRO A 99 -14.74 8.75 16.30
N LEU A 100 -13.47 8.73 16.69
CA LEU A 100 -12.66 9.93 16.95
C LEU A 100 -12.00 10.49 15.69
N LEU A 101 -12.01 9.74 14.58
CA LEU A 101 -11.37 10.13 13.32
C LEU A 101 -12.28 11.02 12.47
N PRO A 102 -11.72 11.84 11.57
CA PRO A 102 -12.50 12.55 10.55
C PRO A 102 -13.35 11.57 9.72
N SER A 103 -14.58 11.94 9.39
CA SER A 103 -15.54 11.05 8.70
C SER A 103 -15.01 10.47 7.38
N GLY A 104 -14.20 11.22 6.64
CA GLY A 104 -13.55 10.76 5.41
C GLY A 104 -12.47 9.70 5.60
N VAL A 105 -11.98 9.49 6.83
CA VAL A 105 -10.93 8.52 7.17
C VAL A 105 -11.53 7.24 7.77
N GLN A 106 -12.67 7.35 8.47
CA GLN A 106 -13.31 6.24 9.17
C GLN A 106 -13.54 5.01 8.28
N GLY A 107 -14.26 5.18 7.16
CA GLY A 107 -14.57 4.09 6.24
C GLY A 107 -13.32 3.42 5.65
N PRO A 108 -12.42 4.17 4.99
CA PRO A 108 -11.19 3.62 4.44
C PRO A 108 -10.31 2.89 5.45
N LEU A 109 -10.25 3.39 6.70
CA LEU A 109 -9.48 2.74 7.75
C LEU A 109 -10.12 1.42 8.19
N SER A 110 -11.44 1.41 8.42
CA SER A 110 -12.19 0.20 8.75
C SER A 110 -12.10 -0.85 7.64
N ASP A 111 -12.21 -0.45 6.36
CA ASP A 111 -12.06 -1.36 5.22
C ASP A 111 -10.66 -1.97 5.16
N SER A 112 -9.63 -1.16 5.47
CA SER A 112 -8.24 -1.61 5.50
C SER A 112 -8.00 -2.62 6.63
N ILE A 113 -8.53 -2.37 7.83
CA ILE A 113 -8.46 -3.29 8.97
C ILE A 113 -9.20 -4.60 8.67
N ALA A 114 -10.41 -4.52 8.11
CA ALA A 114 -11.18 -5.71 7.71
C ALA A 114 -10.45 -6.54 6.64
N GLY A 115 -9.76 -5.88 5.71
CA GLY A 115 -8.88 -6.52 4.74
C GLY A 115 -7.72 -7.27 5.40
N LEU A 116 -7.06 -6.65 6.38
CA LEU A 116 -5.99 -7.29 7.17
C LEU A 116 -6.50 -8.51 7.95
N HIS A 117 -7.65 -8.41 8.61
CA HIS A 117 -8.25 -9.56 9.30
C HIS A 117 -8.54 -10.71 8.33
N SER A 118 -9.02 -10.41 7.12
CA SER A 118 -9.24 -11.43 6.10
C SER A 118 -7.94 -12.15 5.71
N LEU A 119 -6.82 -11.41 5.61
CA LEU A 119 -5.49 -11.99 5.34
C LEU A 119 -4.97 -12.80 6.52
N TYR A 120 -5.18 -12.35 7.76
CA TYR A 120 -4.77 -13.08 8.96
C TYR A 120 -5.52 -14.40 9.11
N ILE A 121 -6.84 -14.39 8.89
CA ILE A 121 -7.65 -15.60 8.87
C ILE A 121 -7.16 -16.57 7.79
N LEU A 122 -6.84 -16.07 6.59
CA LEU A 122 -6.29 -16.89 5.52
C LEU A 122 -4.93 -17.52 5.90
N ALA A 123 -4.12 -16.81 6.67
CA ALA A 123 -2.84 -17.30 7.20
C ALA A 123 -2.99 -18.20 8.45
N GLY A 124 -4.22 -18.47 8.92
CA GLY A 124 -4.47 -19.26 10.12
C GLY A 124 -4.12 -18.54 11.43
N ILE A 125 -4.05 -17.20 11.41
CA ILE A 125 -3.78 -16.36 12.57
C ILE A 125 -5.12 -15.89 13.14
N ASP A 126 -5.45 -16.33 14.35
CA ASP A 126 -6.65 -15.95 15.11
C ASP A 126 -6.34 -15.02 16.30
N GLN A 127 -5.06 -14.89 16.65
CA GLN A 127 -4.54 -13.98 17.67
C GLN A 127 -3.82 -12.80 17.00
N TYR A 128 -4.58 -11.82 16.50
CA TYR A 128 -4.04 -10.70 15.72
C TYR A 128 -2.98 -9.87 16.47
N TYR A 129 -3.06 -9.78 17.80
CA TYR A 129 -2.08 -9.09 18.64
C TYR A 129 -0.67 -9.71 18.60
N LEU A 130 -0.50 -10.91 18.05
CA LEU A 130 0.81 -11.54 17.83
C LEU A 130 1.44 -11.14 16.49
N VAL A 131 0.69 -10.48 15.61
CA VAL A 131 1.20 -10.06 14.30
C VAL A 131 2.16 -8.90 14.47
N ASN A 132 3.44 -9.16 14.22
CA ASN A 132 4.48 -8.14 14.18
C ASN A 132 4.81 -7.81 12.73
N VAL A 133 4.30 -6.68 12.24
CA VAL A 133 4.57 -6.24 10.87
C VAL A 133 5.95 -5.64 10.76
N HIS A 134 6.74 -6.21 9.85
CA HIS A 134 8.06 -5.71 9.52
C HIS A 134 7.98 -4.98 8.19
N PHE A 135 8.25 -3.68 8.19
CA PHE A 135 8.29 -2.87 6.97
C PHE A 135 9.64 -3.02 6.24
N THR A 136 9.96 -4.24 5.83
CA THR A 136 11.25 -4.58 5.22
C THR A 136 11.33 -4.21 3.73
N HIS A 137 10.19 -3.97 3.09
CA HIS A 137 10.17 -3.60 1.68
C HIS A 137 10.35 -2.09 1.48
N PRO A 138 11.22 -1.68 0.55
CA PRO A 138 11.21 -0.32 0.04
C PRO A 138 9.81 -0.01 -0.52
N TYR A 139 9.30 1.20 -0.30
CA TYR A 139 8.21 1.71 -1.12
C TYR A 139 8.78 1.98 -2.51
N SER A 140 8.86 0.95 -3.34
CA SER A 140 8.86 1.12 -4.79
C SER A 140 7.48 1.60 -5.21
N ASP A 141 7.45 2.46 -6.22
CA ASP A 141 6.19 3.02 -6.70
C ASP A 141 5.43 1.94 -7.47
N ALA A 142 4.23 1.60 -6.99
CA ALA A 142 3.20 0.97 -7.79
C ALA A 142 2.67 1.97 -8.82
N ALA A 143 1.94 1.50 -9.83
CA ALA A 143 1.15 2.41 -10.64
C ALA A 143 0.18 3.21 -9.74
N PRO A 144 -0.14 4.48 -10.08
CA PRO A 144 -1.05 5.29 -9.28
C PRO A 144 -2.36 4.56 -9.01
N LEU A 145 -2.92 4.71 -7.80
CA LEU A 145 -4.14 4.03 -7.39
C LEU A 145 -5.30 4.25 -8.39
N ALA A 146 -5.45 5.48 -8.89
CA ALA A 146 -6.46 5.81 -9.88
C ALA A 146 -6.30 4.99 -11.18
N SER A 147 -5.06 4.82 -11.64
CA SER A 147 -4.72 4.01 -12.81
C SER A 147 -4.98 2.52 -12.57
N LEU A 148 -4.53 1.97 -11.44
CA LEU A 148 -4.83 0.57 -11.11
C LEU A 148 -6.33 0.30 -11.07
N ARG A 149 -7.10 1.17 -10.43
CA ARG A 149 -8.57 1.07 -10.40
C ARG A 149 -9.18 1.15 -11.79
N SER A 150 -8.64 1.99 -12.69
CA SER A 150 -9.15 2.04 -14.07
C SER A 150 -8.83 0.75 -14.83
N TYR A 151 -7.64 0.18 -14.67
CA TYR A 151 -7.25 -1.06 -15.34
C TYR A 151 -8.11 -2.24 -14.90
N TYR A 152 -8.38 -2.39 -13.59
CA TYR A 152 -9.26 -3.46 -13.11
C TYR A 152 -10.70 -3.31 -13.61
N ARG A 153 -11.24 -2.08 -13.63
CA ARG A 153 -12.59 -1.82 -14.15
C ARG A 153 -12.68 -2.06 -15.65
N GLU A 154 -11.65 -1.68 -16.41
CA GLU A 154 -11.58 -1.97 -17.84
C GLU A 154 -11.60 -3.47 -18.09
N ALA A 155 -10.76 -4.23 -17.38
CA ALA A 155 -10.74 -5.68 -17.46
C ALA A 155 -12.10 -6.30 -17.11
N GLN A 156 -12.75 -5.81 -16.05
CA GLN A 156 -14.10 -6.25 -15.68
C GLN A 156 -15.12 -5.97 -16.80
N ASN A 157 -15.10 -4.79 -17.39
CA ASN A 157 -16.03 -4.42 -18.46
C ASN A 157 -15.83 -5.26 -19.72
N LEU A 158 -14.58 -5.63 -20.04
CA LEU A 158 -14.24 -6.41 -21.22
C LEU A 158 -14.47 -7.91 -21.05
N TYR A 159 -14.21 -8.44 -19.85
CA TYR A 159 -14.08 -9.89 -19.62
C TYR A 159 -15.03 -10.44 -18.55
N GLY A 160 -15.78 -9.59 -17.86
CA GLY A 160 -16.72 -9.97 -16.80
C GLY A 160 -16.07 -10.41 -15.48
N VAL A 161 -14.74 -10.46 -15.41
CA VAL A 161 -13.99 -10.78 -14.18
C VAL A 161 -14.10 -9.60 -13.22
N ASP A 162 -14.67 -9.81 -12.03
CA ASP A 162 -14.82 -8.75 -11.04
C ASP A 162 -13.46 -8.11 -10.69
N ALA A 163 -13.45 -6.77 -10.64
CA ALA A 163 -12.25 -5.99 -10.36
C ALA A 163 -11.58 -6.36 -9.03
N SER A 164 -12.35 -6.83 -8.04
CA SER A 164 -11.81 -7.29 -6.76
C SER A 164 -10.91 -8.51 -6.92
N TYR A 165 -11.25 -9.49 -7.77
CA TYR A 165 -10.39 -10.64 -8.03
C TYR A 165 -9.06 -10.23 -8.68
N LEU A 166 -9.11 -9.32 -9.65
CA LEU A 166 -7.90 -8.83 -10.33
C LEU A 166 -7.01 -8.03 -9.38
N ALA A 167 -7.61 -7.20 -8.51
CA ALA A 167 -6.89 -6.47 -7.47
C ALA A 167 -6.26 -7.41 -6.44
N SER A 168 -6.99 -8.45 -5.99
CA SER A 168 -6.49 -9.46 -5.07
C SER A 168 -5.33 -10.26 -5.66
N ILE A 169 -5.44 -10.67 -6.93
CA ILE A 169 -4.33 -11.35 -7.63
C ILE A 169 -3.12 -10.42 -7.72
N ASN A 170 -3.27 -9.18 -8.17
CA ASN A 170 -2.15 -8.22 -8.23
C ASN A 170 -1.50 -7.98 -6.85
N PHE A 171 -2.30 -7.95 -5.78
CA PHE A 171 -1.80 -7.85 -4.42
C PHE A 171 -0.95 -9.06 -4.02
N ILE A 172 -1.48 -10.27 -4.21
CA ILE A 172 -0.81 -11.52 -3.84
C ILE A 172 0.47 -11.72 -4.66
N GLU A 173 0.42 -11.43 -5.96
CA GLU A 173 1.53 -11.70 -6.88
C GLU A 173 2.71 -10.73 -6.67
N SER A 174 2.44 -9.44 -6.46
CA SER A 174 3.50 -8.43 -6.53
C SER A 174 3.31 -7.23 -5.60
N ASN A 175 2.36 -7.30 -4.65
CA ASN A 175 1.95 -6.17 -3.82
C ASN A 175 1.58 -4.94 -4.67
N PHE A 176 0.70 -5.13 -5.67
CA PHE A 176 0.24 -4.12 -6.63
C PHE A 176 1.33 -3.60 -7.58
N GLY A 177 2.32 -4.43 -7.88
CA GLY A 177 3.41 -4.11 -8.78
C GLY A 177 4.63 -3.49 -8.10
N ARG A 178 4.71 -3.55 -6.77
CA ARG A 178 5.88 -3.09 -6.00
C ARG A 178 7.03 -4.10 -6.06
N VAL A 179 6.71 -5.38 -6.27
CA VAL A 179 7.67 -6.48 -6.38
C VAL A 179 7.40 -7.26 -7.67
N ASN A 180 7.91 -6.76 -8.80
CA ASN A 180 7.65 -7.32 -10.14
C ASN A 180 8.59 -8.46 -10.58
N GLY A 181 9.36 -9.01 -9.63
CA GLY A 181 10.29 -10.09 -9.91
C GLY A 181 11.56 -9.68 -10.68
N PRO A 182 12.23 -10.64 -11.35
CA PRO A 182 11.76 -12.02 -11.55
C PRO A 182 11.64 -12.81 -10.24
N SER A 183 10.62 -13.67 -10.14
CA SER A 183 10.49 -14.63 -9.05
C SER A 183 11.49 -15.78 -9.19
N SER A 184 11.59 -16.65 -8.19
CA SER A 184 12.40 -17.88 -8.26
C SER A 184 12.01 -18.81 -9.42
N ALA A 185 10.73 -18.79 -9.83
CA ALA A 185 10.21 -19.53 -10.97
C ALA A 185 10.37 -18.78 -12.31
N GLY A 186 10.91 -17.56 -12.30
CA GLY A 186 11.08 -16.72 -13.49
C GLY A 186 9.83 -15.95 -13.92
N ALA A 187 8.82 -15.84 -13.05
CA ALA A 187 7.64 -15.02 -13.31
C ALA A 187 7.96 -13.53 -13.18
N MET A 188 7.34 -12.69 -14.00
CA MET A 188 7.66 -11.27 -14.14
C MET A 188 6.40 -10.39 -14.14
N GLY A 189 6.59 -9.13 -13.74
CA GLY A 189 5.60 -8.08 -13.86
C GLY A 189 4.53 -8.11 -12.75
N PRO A 190 3.58 -7.16 -12.76
CA PRO A 190 2.64 -6.98 -11.66
C PRO A 190 1.70 -8.17 -11.43
N MET A 191 1.40 -8.90 -12.49
CA MET A 191 0.55 -10.10 -12.41
C MET A 191 1.36 -11.41 -12.46
N GLN A 192 2.69 -11.30 -12.28
CA GLN A 192 3.66 -12.40 -12.18
C GLN A 192 3.46 -13.51 -13.23
N PHE A 193 3.47 -13.12 -14.50
CA PHE A 193 3.38 -14.08 -15.59
C PHE A 193 4.72 -14.76 -15.86
N LEU A 194 4.70 -16.06 -16.15
CA LEU A 194 5.82 -16.70 -16.85
C LEU A 194 5.91 -16.17 -18.28
N PRO A 195 7.11 -15.93 -18.83
CA PRO A 195 7.26 -15.48 -20.23
C PRO A 195 6.62 -16.41 -21.26
N SER A 196 6.54 -17.72 -20.98
CA SER A 196 5.84 -18.70 -21.82
C SER A 196 4.32 -18.46 -21.82
N THR A 197 3.73 -18.28 -20.65
CA THR A 197 2.31 -17.96 -20.49
C THR A 197 1.98 -16.60 -21.13
N TRP A 198 2.85 -15.60 -20.96
CA TRP A 198 2.69 -14.28 -21.57
C TRP A 198 2.58 -14.31 -23.09
N LYS A 199 3.27 -15.24 -23.78
CA LYS A 199 3.15 -15.36 -25.25
C LYS A 199 1.73 -15.64 -25.71
N ASN A 200 0.93 -16.33 -24.89
CA ASN A 200 -0.45 -16.69 -25.22
C ASN A 200 -1.44 -15.60 -24.79
N TYR A 201 -1.21 -14.95 -23.64
CA TYR A 201 -2.21 -14.07 -23.01
C TYR A 201 -1.81 -12.58 -22.99
N GLY A 202 -0.56 -12.24 -23.29
CA GLY A 202 -0.03 -10.87 -23.27
C GLY A 202 -0.49 -10.00 -24.44
N ASN A 203 -1.08 -10.59 -25.49
CA ASN A 203 -1.60 -9.91 -26.68
C ASN A 203 -0.60 -8.91 -27.31
N GLY A 204 0.68 -9.31 -27.38
CA GLY A 204 1.77 -8.47 -27.91
C GLY A 204 2.19 -7.30 -27.01
N GLY A 205 1.62 -7.16 -25.81
CA GLY A 205 1.97 -6.14 -24.83
C GLY A 205 3.28 -6.41 -24.08
N ASN A 206 3.63 -5.48 -23.19
CA ASN A 206 4.78 -5.59 -22.31
C ASN A 206 4.37 -6.23 -20.97
N ILE A 207 5.05 -7.31 -20.57
CA ILE A 207 4.81 -8.01 -19.29
C ILE A 207 5.02 -7.11 -18.07
N MET A 208 5.92 -6.11 -18.18
CA MET A 208 6.18 -5.16 -17.10
C MET A 208 5.18 -4.02 -17.04
N ASP A 209 4.32 -3.86 -18.06
CA ASP A 209 3.30 -2.82 -18.07
C ASP A 209 2.08 -3.26 -17.23
N PRO A 210 1.70 -2.50 -16.18
CA PRO A 210 0.60 -2.89 -15.30
C PRO A 210 -0.76 -3.01 -16.01
N HIS A 211 -1.04 -2.16 -17.00
CA HIS A 211 -2.29 -2.22 -17.75
C HIS A 211 -2.37 -3.50 -18.59
N ALA A 212 -1.34 -3.75 -19.40
CA ALA A 212 -1.25 -4.95 -20.22
C ALA A 212 -1.29 -6.22 -19.36
N SER A 213 -0.61 -6.23 -18.22
CA SER A 213 -0.58 -7.36 -17.30
C SER A 213 -1.94 -7.65 -16.69
N VAL A 214 -2.67 -6.63 -16.23
CA VAL A 214 -4.03 -6.80 -15.68
C VAL A 214 -4.98 -7.33 -16.75
N LEU A 215 -4.93 -6.82 -17.97
CA LEU A 215 -5.75 -7.34 -19.06
C LEU A 215 -5.37 -8.77 -19.46
N ALA A 216 -4.09 -9.14 -19.38
CA ALA A 216 -3.62 -10.50 -19.63
C ALA A 216 -4.13 -11.49 -18.57
N ALA A 217 -4.12 -11.09 -17.30
CA ALA A 217 -4.70 -11.87 -16.21
C ALA A 217 -6.19 -12.13 -16.41
N ALA A 218 -6.95 -11.11 -16.81
CA ALA A 218 -8.37 -11.30 -17.11
C ALA A 218 -8.61 -12.30 -18.27
N ARG A 219 -7.82 -12.22 -19.35
CA ARG A 219 -7.87 -13.21 -20.44
C ARG A 219 -7.54 -14.62 -19.99
N TYR A 220 -6.52 -14.76 -19.14
CA TYR A 220 -6.11 -16.04 -18.57
C TYR A 220 -7.25 -16.64 -17.73
N LEU A 221 -7.85 -15.85 -16.83
CA LEU A 221 -8.94 -16.31 -15.98
C LEU A 221 -10.17 -16.72 -16.80
N VAL A 222 -10.53 -15.96 -17.84
CA VAL A 222 -11.64 -16.33 -18.73
C VAL A 222 -11.39 -17.65 -19.45
N HIS A 223 -10.14 -17.91 -19.89
CA HIS A 223 -9.78 -19.17 -20.51
C HIS A 223 -10.08 -20.38 -19.60
N TYR A 224 -9.92 -20.21 -18.28
CA TYR A 224 -10.16 -21.26 -17.28
C TYR A 224 -11.53 -21.19 -16.59
N GLY A 225 -12.49 -20.44 -17.17
CA GLY A 225 -13.89 -20.50 -16.78
C GLY A 225 -14.44 -19.28 -16.06
N ALA A 226 -13.65 -18.24 -15.83
CA ALA A 226 -14.18 -16.97 -15.33
C ALA A 226 -15.15 -16.32 -16.35
N PRO A 227 -16.17 -15.57 -15.90
CA PRO A 227 -16.52 -15.32 -14.50
C PRO A 227 -17.39 -16.40 -13.84
N TYR A 228 -17.78 -17.44 -14.57
CA TYR A 228 -18.77 -18.43 -14.11
C TYR A 228 -18.19 -19.47 -13.14
N ASP A 229 -16.90 -19.78 -13.26
CA ASP A 229 -16.16 -20.67 -12.37
C ASP A 229 -14.83 -20.03 -11.94
N MET A 230 -14.94 -19.03 -11.06
CA MET A 230 -13.77 -18.35 -10.49
C MET A 230 -12.87 -19.29 -9.69
N ARG A 231 -13.42 -20.37 -9.10
CA ARG A 231 -12.63 -21.32 -8.31
C ARG A 231 -11.64 -22.05 -9.22
N THR A 232 -12.12 -22.63 -10.33
CA THR A 232 -11.27 -23.31 -11.30
C THR A 232 -10.30 -22.33 -11.96
N ALA A 233 -10.77 -21.12 -12.30
CA ALA A 233 -9.91 -20.11 -12.89
C ALA A 233 -8.72 -19.70 -12.00
N ILE A 234 -8.96 -19.49 -10.71
CA ILE A 234 -7.91 -19.16 -9.72
C ILE A 234 -6.98 -20.36 -9.49
N TRP A 235 -7.53 -21.57 -9.42
CA TRP A 235 -6.73 -22.79 -9.26
C TRP A 235 -5.73 -22.98 -10.40
N HIS A 236 -6.09 -22.60 -11.63
CA HIS A 236 -5.16 -22.65 -12.77
C HIS A 236 -4.19 -21.47 -12.84
N TYR A 237 -4.44 -20.38 -12.10
CA TYR A 237 -3.59 -19.20 -12.11
C TYR A 237 -2.29 -19.41 -11.31
N ASN A 238 -2.37 -20.17 -10.22
CA ASN A 238 -1.26 -20.48 -9.30
C ASN A 238 -0.81 -21.95 -9.43
#